data_AF-A0AAU4DRW8-F1
#
_entry.id   AF-A0AAU4DRW8-F1
#
_cell.length_a   1.000
_cell.length_b   1.000
_cell.length_c   1.000
_cell.angle_alpha   90.00
_cell.angle_beta   90.00
_cell.angle_gamma   90.00
#
_symmetry.space_group_name_H-M   'P 1'
#
loop_
_entity.id
_entity.type
_entity.pdbx_description
1 polymer ?
#
loop_
_entity_poly.entity_id
_entity_poly.type
_entity_poly.pdbx_seq_one_letter_code
_entity_poly.pdbx_strand_id
1 'polypeptide(L)'
;MTSAVPTWPGEWQHEITSITQANNVLGPTNALFKKVTADPAIAGQVANLVASLLDPAAGPHAAKAILIAMNDALPNVAAVGGLPPGTAANGGFRLPSRFPLPSYTVVLELIAAKALWLNGHTEFLPWPFDEAKLKPDFAVRGHCPNPASHTAVTFYDACTEVGDSLKVGGTKTGAELLTNLYSGITGKLGAYPKKQVTVFMDACDNPSLYNGANLNFHGPTIAGQLQAKIATELNPELKECLVSVFVLFPDWTLARLDSSAWR
;
A
#
# COMPACT_ATOMS: atom_id res chain seq x y z
N MET A 1 27.45 4.31 -10.71
CA MET A 1 27.77 4.38 -9.27
C MET A 1 26.61 3.73 -8.53
N THR A 2 26.81 2.56 -7.93
CA THR A 2 25.79 1.91 -7.09
C THR A 2 25.76 2.66 -5.76
N SER A 3 24.81 3.58 -5.60
CA SER A 3 24.50 4.14 -4.28
C SER A 3 24.13 2.96 -3.37
N ALA A 4 24.79 2.85 -2.22
CA ALA A 4 24.41 1.86 -1.22
C ALA A 4 22.91 2.01 -0.93
N VAL A 5 22.16 0.91 -0.99
CA VAL A 5 20.74 0.92 -0.62
C VAL A 5 20.69 1.45 0.82
N PRO A 6 19.97 2.56 1.09
CA PRO A 6 19.91 3.13 2.43
C PRO A 6 19.43 2.06 3.40
N THR A 7 19.99 1.98 4.60
CA THR A 7 19.51 0.99 5.58
C THR A 7 18.02 1.22 5.84
N TRP A 8 17.25 0.13 5.83
CA TRP A 8 15.84 0.15 6.18
C TRP A 8 15.65 0.85 7.55
N PRO A 9 14.73 1.83 7.69
CA PRO A 9 14.52 2.51 8.97
C PRO A 9 14.28 1.51 10.10
N GLY A 10 14.90 1.73 11.26
CA GLY A 10 14.88 0.76 12.38
C GLY A 10 13.45 0.44 12.86
N GLU A 11 12.57 1.45 12.80
CA GLU A 11 11.15 1.33 13.12
C GLU A 11 10.47 0.29 12.22
N TRP A 12 10.77 0.30 10.92
CA TRP A 12 10.23 -0.68 10.00
C TRP A 12 10.91 -2.06 10.11
N GLN A 13 12.19 -2.15 10.54
CA GLN A 13 12.83 -3.46 10.79
C GLN A 13 12.09 -4.16 11.94
N HIS A 14 11.81 -3.40 12.99
CA HIS A 14 11.04 -3.86 14.13
C HIS A 14 9.62 -4.29 13.71
N GLU A 15 8.92 -3.44 12.95
CA GLU A 15 7.59 -3.73 12.43
C GLU A 15 7.54 -5.03 11.62
N ILE A 16 8.43 -5.20 10.63
CA ILE A 16 8.43 -6.39 9.77
C ILE A 16 8.80 -7.66 10.56
N THR A 17 9.80 -7.59 11.44
CA THR A 17 10.20 -8.76 12.25
C THR A 17 9.10 -9.18 13.23
N SER A 18 8.28 -8.22 13.70
CA SER A 18 7.18 -8.45 14.64
C SER A 18 6.12 -9.43 14.13
N ILE A 19 5.93 -9.51 12.81
CA ILE A 19 5.02 -10.45 12.13
C ILE A 19 5.31 -11.89 12.56
N THR A 20 6.59 -12.24 12.76
CA THR A 20 7.02 -13.58 13.18
C THR A 20 7.05 -13.77 14.70
N GLN A 21 7.22 -12.69 15.46
CA GLN A 21 7.58 -12.75 16.88
C GLN A 21 6.39 -12.72 17.83
N ALA A 22 5.16 -12.57 17.33
CA ALA A 22 3.96 -12.45 18.15
C ALA A 22 3.98 -11.30 19.19
N ASN A 23 4.98 -10.41 19.13
CA ASN A 23 5.13 -9.21 19.96
C ASN A 23 4.89 -8.00 19.07
N ASN A 24 3.74 -7.37 19.26
CA ASN A 24 3.18 -6.43 18.30
C ASN A 24 3.88 -5.07 18.31
N VAL A 25 4.18 -4.54 17.13
CA VAL A 25 4.64 -3.16 16.95
C VAL A 25 3.50 -2.24 16.47
N LEU A 26 2.44 -2.82 15.88
CA LEU A 26 1.18 -2.11 15.58
C LEU A 26 0.28 -1.86 16.82
N GLY A 27 0.60 -2.47 17.96
CA GLY A 27 -0.13 -2.28 19.22
C GLY A 27 -0.49 -3.61 19.88
N PRO A 28 -0.80 -3.66 21.19
CA PRO A 28 -0.89 -4.88 22.02
C PRO A 28 -1.93 -5.94 21.58
N THR A 29 -2.66 -5.71 20.48
CA THR A 29 -3.72 -6.57 19.95
C THR A 29 -3.60 -7.00 18.47
N ASN A 30 -2.43 -6.91 17.80
CA ASN A 30 -2.29 -7.43 16.42
C ASN A 30 -2.31 -8.98 16.35
N ALA A 31 -3.49 -9.54 16.64
CA ALA A 31 -3.84 -10.94 16.55
C ALA A 31 -4.17 -11.35 15.10
N LEU A 32 -4.09 -10.43 14.14
CA LEU A 32 -4.53 -10.66 12.76
C LEU A 32 -3.63 -11.70 12.10
N PHE A 33 -2.32 -11.49 12.11
CA PHE A 33 -1.35 -12.46 11.59
C PHE A 33 -1.24 -13.73 12.44
N LYS A 34 -1.50 -13.65 13.74
CA LYS A 34 -1.47 -14.83 14.63
C LYS A 34 -2.49 -15.89 14.19
N LYS A 35 -3.71 -15.48 13.83
CA LYS A 35 -4.75 -16.38 13.33
C LYS A 35 -4.37 -17.00 11.97
N VAL A 36 -3.62 -16.27 11.15
CA VAL A 36 -3.15 -16.70 9.84
C VAL A 36 -2.02 -17.72 9.94
N THR A 37 -1.05 -17.51 10.83
CA THR A 37 0.12 -18.40 10.99
C THR A 37 -0.20 -19.83 11.41
N ALA A 38 -1.39 -20.06 11.98
CA ALA A 38 -1.81 -21.38 12.43
C ALA A 38 -2.35 -22.27 11.30
N ASP A 39 -2.60 -21.73 10.09
CA ASP A 39 -3.08 -22.52 8.96
C ASP A 39 -1.91 -23.26 8.27
N PRO A 40 -1.92 -24.61 8.21
CA PRO A 40 -0.83 -25.39 7.63
C PRO A 40 -0.55 -25.07 6.16
N ALA A 41 -1.54 -24.61 5.39
CA ALA A 41 -1.38 -24.34 3.95
C ALA A 41 -0.44 -23.17 3.66
N ILE A 42 -0.19 -22.31 4.66
CA ILE A 42 0.67 -21.13 4.56
C ILE A 42 1.75 -21.09 5.65
N ALA A 43 1.86 -22.16 6.43
CA ALA A 43 2.95 -22.32 7.40
C ALA A 43 4.31 -22.22 6.67
N GLY A 44 5.23 -21.42 7.20
CA GLY A 44 6.53 -21.15 6.58
C GLY A 44 6.53 -20.02 5.53
N GLN A 45 5.42 -19.74 4.86
CA GLN A 45 5.36 -18.61 3.89
C GLN A 45 5.50 -17.25 4.59
N VAL A 46 5.07 -17.15 5.85
CA VAL A 46 5.23 -15.93 6.66
C VAL A 46 6.70 -15.58 6.88
N ALA A 47 7.56 -16.58 7.13
CA ALA A 47 9.00 -16.36 7.27
C ALA A 47 9.62 -15.92 5.93
N ASN A 48 9.20 -16.52 4.82
CA ASN A 48 9.65 -16.11 3.49
C ASN A 48 9.22 -14.68 3.16
N LEU A 49 8.00 -14.29 3.52
CA LEU A 49 7.49 -12.94 3.34
C LEU A 49 8.35 -11.93 4.10
N VAL A 50 8.62 -12.19 5.38
CA VAL A 50 9.44 -11.34 6.25
C VAL A 50 10.87 -11.23 5.73
N ALA A 51 11.47 -12.35 5.32
CA ALA A 51 12.79 -12.34 4.68
C ALA A 51 12.80 -11.51 3.40
N SER A 52 11.79 -11.67 2.54
CA SER A 52 11.66 -10.90 1.30
C SER A 52 11.46 -9.41 1.56
N LEU A 53 10.71 -9.03 2.59
CA LEU A 53 10.51 -7.63 2.97
C LEU A 53 11.80 -6.99 3.49
N LEU A 54 12.59 -7.69 4.31
CA LEU A 54 13.83 -7.19 4.90
C LEU A 54 15.03 -7.20 3.94
N ASP A 55 15.01 -8.05 2.91
CA ASP A 55 16.12 -8.16 1.96
C ASP A 55 16.24 -6.89 1.09
N PRO A 56 17.35 -6.12 1.17
CA PRO A 56 17.57 -4.93 0.35
C PRO A 56 17.74 -5.22 -1.14
N ALA A 57 18.08 -6.46 -1.51
CA ALA A 57 18.21 -6.86 -2.91
C ALA A 57 16.87 -7.33 -3.51
N ALA A 58 15.92 -7.75 -2.69
CA ALA A 58 14.59 -8.16 -3.14
C ALA A 58 13.72 -6.94 -3.46
N GLY A 59 13.04 -6.96 -4.61
CA GLY A 59 12.04 -5.95 -4.95
C GLY A 59 10.70 -6.16 -4.23
N PRO A 60 9.79 -5.18 -4.24
CA PRO A 60 8.45 -5.30 -3.64
C PRO A 60 7.61 -6.43 -4.27
N HIS A 61 7.90 -6.75 -5.53
CA HIS A 61 7.26 -7.84 -6.27
C HIS A 61 7.43 -9.21 -5.63
N ALA A 62 8.59 -9.47 -5.01
CA ALA A 62 8.88 -10.75 -4.38
C ALA A 62 7.97 -10.98 -3.17
N ALA A 63 7.86 -9.98 -2.29
CA ALA A 63 6.97 -10.01 -1.14
C ALA A 63 5.49 -10.10 -1.58
N LYS A 64 5.10 -9.37 -2.63
CA LYS A 64 3.74 -9.43 -3.17
C LYS A 64 3.40 -10.79 -3.78
N ALA A 65 4.34 -11.43 -4.47
CA ALA A 65 4.15 -12.78 -4.99
C ALA A 65 3.91 -13.80 -3.86
N ILE A 66 4.65 -13.68 -2.75
CA ILE A 66 4.44 -14.53 -1.57
C ILE A 66 3.06 -14.26 -0.93
N LEU A 67 2.67 -12.99 -0.78
CA LEU A 67 1.33 -12.62 -0.29
C LEU A 67 0.21 -13.21 -1.15
N ILE A 68 0.34 -13.14 -2.48
CA ILE A 68 -0.62 -13.72 -3.41
C ILE A 68 -0.67 -15.25 -3.25
N ALA A 69 0.48 -15.92 -3.15
CA ALA A 69 0.53 -17.35 -2.91
C ALA A 69 -0.15 -17.75 -1.59
N MET A 70 0.04 -16.95 -0.53
CA MET A 70 -0.65 -17.16 0.75
C MET A 70 -2.17 -16.96 0.63
N ASN A 71 -2.61 -15.96 -0.13
CA ASN A 71 -4.03 -15.73 -0.41
C ASN A 71 -4.65 -16.90 -1.20
N ASP A 72 -3.97 -17.34 -2.25
CA ASP A 72 -4.47 -18.38 -3.16
C ASP A 72 -4.45 -19.78 -2.53
N ALA A 73 -3.58 -20.01 -1.54
CA ALA A 73 -3.56 -21.23 -0.73
C ALA A 73 -4.81 -21.39 0.17
N LEU A 74 -5.56 -20.30 0.39
CA LEU A 74 -6.76 -20.30 1.23
C LEU A 74 -8.03 -19.91 0.42
N PRO A 75 -8.42 -20.67 -0.62
CA PRO A 75 -9.53 -20.27 -1.48
C PRO A 75 -10.86 -20.25 -0.72
N ASN A 76 -11.70 -19.26 -1.02
CA ASN A 76 -13.10 -19.25 -0.62
C ASN A 76 -13.93 -19.98 -1.68
N VAL A 77 -14.05 -21.30 -1.53
CA VAL A 77 -14.70 -22.21 -2.50
C VAL A 77 -16.12 -21.76 -2.88
N ALA A 78 -16.89 -21.25 -1.91
CA ALA A 78 -18.25 -20.77 -2.16
C ALA A 78 -18.29 -19.56 -3.10
N ALA A 79 -17.32 -18.66 -3.00
CA ALA A 79 -17.22 -17.49 -3.86
C ALA A 79 -16.58 -17.80 -5.23
N VAL A 80 -15.74 -18.83 -5.31
CA VAL A 80 -15.08 -19.26 -6.56
C VAL A 80 -16.08 -19.83 -7.56
N GLY A 81 -17.09 -20.58 -7.11
CA GLY A 81 -18.09 -21.22 -7.98
C GLY A 81 -18.97 -20.24 -8.78
N GLY A 82 -19.02 -18.96 -8.38
CA GLY A 82 -19.79 -17.91 -9.07
C GLY A 82 -18.98 -17.06 -10.06
N LEU A 83 -17.69 -17.37 -10.28
CA LEU A 83 -16.84 -16.56 -11.15
C LEU A 83 -17.17 -16.80 -12.63
N PRO A 84 -17.29 -15.74 -13.45
CA PRO A 84 -17.47 -15.88 -14.89
C PRO A 84 -16.32 -16.68 -15.54
N PRO A 85 -16.57 -17.45 -16.63
CA PRO A 85 -15.54 -18.14 -17.37
C PRO A 85 -14.43 -17.19 -17.83
N GLY A 86 -13.17 -17.63 -17.71
CA GLY A 86 -12.00 -16.84 -18.13
C GLY A 86 -11.53 -15.75 -17.16
N THR A 87 -12.26 -15.48 -16.07
CA THR A 87 -11.86 -14.48 -15.05
C THR A 87 -10.47 -14.75 -14.47
N ALA A 88 -10.15 -16.04 -14.24
CA ALA A 88 -8.86 -16.46 -13.70
C ALA A 88 -7.69 -16.25 -14.67
N ALA A 89 -7.95 -16.06 -15.96
CA ALA A 89 -6.91 -15.82 -16.97
C ALA A 89 -6.56 -14.33 -17.12
N ASN A 90 -7.26 -13.44 -16.42
CA ASN A 90 -6.99 -12.01 -16.45
C ASN A 90 -5.85 -11.64 -15.51
N GLY A 91 -4.87 -10.89 -16.00
CA GLY A 91 -3.84 -10.30 -15.19
C GLY A 91 -4.43 -9.37 -14.11
N GLY A 92 -3.79 -9.36 -12.95
CA GLY A 92 -4.30 -8.64 -11.78
C GLY A 92 -5.48 -9.31 -11.05
N PHE A 93 -6.10 -10.34 -11.61
CA PHE A 93 -7.12 -11.10 -10.89
C PHE A 93 -6.54 -11.77 -9.63
N ARG A 94 -7.32 -11.75 -8.55
CA ARG A 94 -6.99 -12.43 -7.29
C ARG A 94 -8.15 -13.34 -6.92
N LEU A 95 -7.85 -14.60 -6.60
CA LEU A 95 -8.89 -15.54 -6.22
C LEU A 95 -9.58 -15.08 -4.94
N PRO A 96 -10.93 -15.16 -4.85
CA PRO A 96 -11.62 -15.00 -3.59
C PRO A 96 -11.03 -15.94 -2.55
N SER A 97 -10.63 -15.38 -1.42
CA SER A 97 -9.87 -16.09 -0.40
C SER A 97 -10.52 -15.91 0.97
N ARG A 98 -10.33 -16.90 1.84
CA ARG A 98 -10.61 -16.81 3.28
C ARG A 98 -9.41 -16.22 4.05
N PHE A 99 -8.32 -15.85 3.37
CA PHE A 99 -7.23 -15.10 3.97
C PHE A 99 -7.77 -13.80 4.58
N PRO A 100 -7.48 -13.49 5.86
CA PRO A 100 -8.05 -12.32 6.51
C PRO A 100 -7.67 -11.02 5.80
N LEU A 101 -8.68 -10.29 5.34
CA LEU A 101 -8.49 -9.01 4.65
C LEU A 101 -7.62 -8.02 5.45
N PRO A 102 -7.80 -7.84 6.78
CA PRO A 102 -6.93 -6.95 7.54
C PRO A 102 -5.45 -7.35 7.49
N SER A 103 -5.14 -8.65 7.56
CA SER A 103 -3.77 -9.14 7.38
C SER A 103 -3.26 -8.85 5.98
N TYR A 104 -4.08 -9.07 4.95
CA TYR A 104 -3.69 -8.80 3.57
C TYR A 104 -3.35 -7.32 3.36
N THR A 105 -4.19 -6.40 3.89
CA THR A 105 -3.98 -4.96 3.82
C THR A 105 -2.67 -4.54 4.51
N VAL A 106 -2.40 -5.04 5.72
CA VAL A 106 -1.13 -4.75 6.42
C VAL A 106 0.09 -5.18 5.59
N VAL A 107 0.07 -6.32 4.89
CA VAL A 107 1.21 -6.67 4.02
C VAL A 107 1.32 -5.73 2.83
N LEU A 108 0.20 -5.27 2.26
CA LEU A 108 0.24 -4.29 1.19
C LEU A 108 0.86 -2.96 1.65
N GLU A 109 0.58 -2.52 2.88
CA GLU A 109 1.22 -1.35 3.49
C GLU A 109 2.75 -1.55 3.59
N LEU A 110 3.21 -2.74 4.00
CA LEU A 110 4.63 -3.07 4.06
C LEU A 110 5.29 -3.14 2.68
N ILE A 111 4.57 -3.66 1.68
CA ILE A 111 5.02 -3.69 0.28
C ILE A 111 5.12 -2.26 -0.27
N ALA A 112 4.16 -1.40 0.06
CA ALA A 112 4.17 0.02 -0.30
C ALA A 112 5.36 0.74 0.35
N ALA A 113 5.59 0.54 1.65
CA ALA A 113 6.78 1.04 2.35
C ALA A 113 8.07 0.56 1.68
N LYS A 114 8.11 -0.70 1.21
CA LYS A 114 9.28 -1.25 0.51
C LYS A 114 9.51 -0.60 -0.84
N ALA A 115 8.45 -0.38 -1.61
CA ALA A 115 8.53 0.34 -2.86
C ALA A 115 9.03 1.77 -2.64
N LEU A 116 8.50 2.49 -1.65
CA LEU A 116 8.93 3.84 -1.30
C LEU A 116 10.42 3.87 -0.90
N TRP A 117 10.85 3.02 0.02
CA TRP A 117 12.23 2.97 0.50
C TRP A 117 13.25 2.66 -0.61
N LEU A 118 12.96 1.66 -1.48
CA LEU A 118 13.85 1.33 -2.61
C LEU A 118 13.95 2.48 -3.63
N ASN A 119 12.97 3.38 -3.64
CA ASN A 119 12.98 4.59 -4.47
C ASN A 119 13.47 5.84 -3.70
N GLY A 120 14.13 5.65 -2.55
CA GLY A 120 14.78 6.73 -1.79
C GLY A 120 13.86 7.48 -0.82
N HIS A 121 12.60 7.08 -0.68
CA HIS A 121 11.64 7.68 0.24
C HIS A 121 11.74 7.01 1.62
N THR A 122 12.52 7.61 2.51
CA THR A 122 12.83 7.08 3.86
C THR A 122 12.13 7.86 4.98
N GLU A 123 11.37 8.90 4.61
CA GLU A 123 10.59 9.75 5.48
C GLU A 123 9.33 9.07 6.02
N PHE A 124 8.81 8.05 5.33
CA PHE A 124 7.62 7.30 5.74
C PHE A 124 7.99 6.26 6.79
N LEU A 125 7.36 6.34 7.96
CA LEU A 125 7.54 5.47 9.11
C LEU A 125 6.26 4.68 9.38
N PRO A 126 6.33 3.51 10.03
CA PRO A 126 5.13 2.77 10.40
C PRO A 126 4.26 3.62 11.32
N TRP A 127 2.95 3.57 11.13
CA TRP A 127 2.04 4.21 12.07
C TRP A 127 2.04 3.47 13.42
N PRO A 128 2.30 4.16 14.55
CA PRO A 128 2.61 3.49 15.82
C PRO A 128 1.40 3.04 16.65
N PHE A 129 0.16 3.31 16.20
CA PHE A 129 -1.05 3.02 16.99
C PHE A 129 -2.22 2.44 16.17
N ASP A 130 -2.79 1.32 16.60
CA ASP A 130 -3.97 0.70 15.96
C ASP A 130 -5.33 1.33 16.33
N GLU A 131 -5.44 2.02 17.47
CA GLU A 131 -6.73 2.42 18.06
C GLU A 131 -7.31 3.75 17.51
N ALA A 132 -6.67 4.39 16.54
CA ALA A 132 -7.19 5.63 15.95
C ALA A 132 -8.42 5.34 15.07
N LYS A 133 -9.51 6.11 15.28
CA LYS A 133 -10.78 5.97 14.52
C LYS A 133 -10.58 6.06 13.00
N LEU A 134 -9.56 6.80 12.55
CA LEU A 134 -9.09 6.90 11.17
C LEU A 134 -7.56 6.84 11.20
N LYS A 135 -7.01 5.63 11.13
CA LYS A 135 -5.57 5.36 11.14
C LYS A 135 -4.99 5.56 9.74
N PRO A 136 -4.04 6.50 9.54
CA PRO A 136 -3.19 6.52 8.35
C PRO A 136 -2.22 5.34 8.35
N ASP A 137 -1.77 4.92 7.17
CA ASP A 137 -0.81 3.83 7.03
C ASP A 137 0.61 4.26 7.43
N PHE A 138 0.96 5.54 7.23
CA PHE A 138 2.30 6.06 7.47
C PHE A 138 2.30 7.33 8.33
N ALA A 139 3.21 7.36 9.30
CA ALA A 139 3.66 8.59 9.92
C ALA A 139 4.78 9.21 9.05
N VAL A 140 4.84 10.54 8.96
CA VAL A 140 5.87 11.24 8.18
C VAL A 140 6.91 11.86 9.12
N ARG A 141 8.18 11.48 8.93
CA ARG A 141 9.32 11.98 9.72
C ARG A 141 9.41 13.51 9.62
N GLY A 142 9.54 14.18 10.77
CA GLY A 142 9.59 15.64 10.86
C GLY A 142 8.20 16.31 10.90
N HIS A 143 7.13 15.57 10.60
CA HIS A 143 5.76 16.06 10.64
C HIS A 143 4.88 15.35 11.66
N CYS A 144 5.36 14.24 12.24
CA CYS A 144 4.78 13.57 13.40
C CYS A 144 5.77 13.59 14.58
N PRO A 145 5.27 13.70 15.83
CA PRO A 145 6.12 13.75 17.01
C PRO A 145 6.69 12.35 17.35
N ASN A 146 7.46 12.27 18.44
CA ASN A 146 7.85 10.97 19.00
C ASN A 146 6.63 10.26 19.62
N PRO A 147 6.29 9.02 19.23
CA PRO A 147 5.14 8.30 19.76
C PRO A 147 5.24 7.95 21.25
N ALA A 148 6.45 7.81 21.82
CA ALA A 148 6.63 7.35 23.21
C ALA A 148 5.99 8.28 24.26
N SER A 149 5.73 9.54 23.91
CA SER A 149 5.15 10.54 24.81
C SER A 149 3.67 10.82 24.55
N HIS A 150 3.00 10.03 23.70
CA HIS A 150 1.65 10.32 23.22
C HIS A 150 0.73 9.09 23.32
N THR A 151 -0.56 9.34 23.52
CA THR A 151 -1.62 8.38 23.18
C THR A 151 -1.90 8.43 21.68
N ALA A 152 -2.61 7.43 21.13
CA ALA A 152 -3.02 7.39 19.73
C ALA A 152 -3.70 8.70 19.27
N VAL A 153 -4.61 9.23 20.08
CA VAL A 153 -5.34 10.48 19.80
C VAL A 153 -4.38 11.67 19.79
N THR A 154 -3.60 11.84 20.86
CA THR A 154 -2.70 13.01 20.98
C THR A 154 -1.58 12.98 19.94
N PHE A 155 -1.12 11.80 19.52
CA PHE A 155 -0.16 11.63 18.44
C PHE A 155 -0.77 12.05 17.10
N TYR A 156 -1.95 11.53 16.78
CA TYR A 156 -2.68 11.87 15.56
C TYR A 156 -2.93 13.37 15.46
N ASP A 157 -3.40 13.99 16.54
CA ASP A 157 -3.70 15.42 16.58
C ASP A 157 -2.43 16.27 16.35
N ALA A 158 -1.29 15.83 16.88
CA ALA A 158 0.00 16.52 16.73
C ALA A 158 0.67 16.33 15.36
N CYS A 159 0.34 15.27 14.60
CA CYS A 159 0.86 15.11 13.24
C CYS A 159 0.34 16.22 12.31
N THR A 160 1.20 16.88 11.53
CA THR A 160 0.78 17.85 10.50
C THR A 160 0.63 17.21 9.13
N GLU A 161 1.43 16.18 8.84
CA GLU A 161 1.40 15.41 7.61
C GLU A 161 1.28 13.91 7.91
N VAL A 162 0.49 13.22 7.10
CA VAL A 162 0.31 11.76 7.15
C VAL A 162 0.43 11.16 5.75
N GLY A 163 0.84 9.90 5.67
CA GLY A 163 0.82 9.12 4.44
C GLY A 163 -0.24 8.03 4.51
N ASP A 164 -0.89 7.75 3.39
CA ASP A 164 -1.89 6.69 3.33
C ASP A 164 -1.84 5.96 1.99
N SER A 165 -2.05 4.64 2.03
CA SER A 165 -2.02 3.77 0.86
C SER A 165 -3.43 3.38 0.41
N LEU A 166 -3.55 3.06 -0.87
CA LEU A 166 -4.78 2.58 -1.47
C LEU A 166 -4.47 1.53 -2.53
N LYS A 167 -5.09 0.36 -2.41
CA LYS A 167 -5.15 -0.59 -3.52
C LYS A 167 -6.21 -0.15 -4.53
N VAL A 168 -5.80 0.05 -5.77
CA VAL A 168 -6.69 0.44 -6.88
C VAL A 168 -6.86 -0.76 -7.81
N GLY A 169 -7.82 -1.62 -7.49
CA GLY A 169 -8.17 -2.80 -8.29
C GLY A 169 -9.56 -2.70 -8.94
N GLY A 170 -9.88 -3.69 -9.77
CA GLY A 170 -11.25 -3.96 -10.22
C GLY A 170 -11.83 -3.08 -11.33
N THR A 171 -11.06 -2.14 -11.89
CA THR A 171 -11.50 -1.37 -13.07
C THR A 171 -11.30 -2.16 -14.37
N LYS A 172 -12.16 -1.93 -15.35
CA LYS A 172 -12.18 -2.64 -16.63
C LYS A 172 -11.57 -1.83 -17.77
N THR A 173 -11.49 -0.51 -17.63
CA THR A 173 -10.92 0.38 -18.66
C THR A 173 -9.92 1.39 -18.10
N GLY A 174 -9.05 1.94 -18.96
CA GLY A 174 -8.10 2.98 -18.56
C GLY A 174 -8.77 4.28 -18.07
N ALA A 175 -9.93 4.64 -18.62
CA ALA A 175 -10.70 5.80 -18.16
C ALA A 175 -11.31 5.60 -16.77
N GLU A 176 -11.83 4.41 -16.50
CA GLU A 176 -12.28 4.02 -15.15
C GLU A 176 -11.11 4.00 -14.16
N LEU A 177 -9.96 3.47 -14.56
CA LEU A 177 -8.76 3.48 -13.74
C LEU A 177 -8.38 4.91 -13.34
N LEU A 178 -8.28 5.84 -14.29
CA LEU A 178 -7.98 7.24 -14.00
C LEU A 178 -8.99 7.87 -13.04
N THR A 179 -10.28 7.55 -13.22
CA THR A 179 -11.35 8.04 -12.35
C THR A 179 -11.21 7.49 -10.94
N ASN A 180 -10.86 6.21 -10.79
CA ASN A 180 -10.67 5.57 -9.49
C ASN A 180 -9.39 6.01 -8.78
N LEU A 181 -8.29 6.23 -9.51
CA LEU A 181 -7.07 6.82 -8.95
C LEU A 181 -7.38 8.22 -8.40
N TYR A 182 -8.06 9.06 -9.19
CA TYR A 182 -8.46 10.40 -8.77
C TYR A 182 -9.43 10.38 -7.57
N SER A 183 -10.45 9.53 -7.61
CA SER A 183 -11.40 9.33 -6.50
C SER A 183 -10.72 8.81 -5.23
N GLY A 184 -9.69 7.96 -5.38
CA GLY A 184 -8.86 7.51 -4.28
C GLY A 184 -8.16 8.67 -3.59
N ILE A 185 -7.54 9.58 -4.36
CA ILE A 185 -6.91 10.79 -3.82
C ILE A 185 -7.92 11.66 -3.08
N THR A 186 -9.06 11.98 -3.69
CA THR A 186 -10.06 12.84 -3.05
C THR A 186 -10.66 12.19 -1.80
N GLY A 187 -10.85 10.87 -1.80
CA GLY A 187 -11.27 10.10 -0.65
C GLY A 187 -10.28 10.18 0.52
N LYS A 188 -8.98 10.04 0.25
CA LYS A 188 -7.94 10.18 1.30
C LYS A 188 -7.85 11.60 1.84
N LEU A 189 -7.93 12.63 0.99
CA LEU A 189 -7.97 14.02 1.44
C LEU A 189 -9.21 14.31 2.30
N GLY A 190 -10.37 13.74 1.94
CA GLY A 190 -11.58 13.85 2.75
C GLY A 190 -11.52 13.09 4.08
N ALA A 191 -10.75 12.00 4.17
CA ALA A 191 -10.58 11.22 5.39
C ALA A 191 -9.72 11.93 6.44
N TYR A 192 -8.78 12.79 6.02
CA TYR A 192 -7.86 13.50 6.92
C TYR A 192 -8.04 15.02 6.86
N PRO A 193 -9.19 15.55 7.34
CA PRO A 193 -9.41 16.99 7.35
C PRO A 193 -8.34 17.67 8.19
N LYS A 194 -7.82 18.80 7.69
CA LYS A 194 -6.77 19.63 8.33
C LYS A 194 -5.38 19.01 8.40
N LYS A 195 -5.14 17.89 7.70
CA LYS A 195 -3.80 17.30 7.57
C LYS A 195 -3.29 17.52 6.16
N GLN A 196 -1.98 17.67 6.04
CA GLN A 196 -1.29 17.44 4.78
C GLN A 196 -1.22 15.93 4.52
N VAL A 197 -1.44 15.50 3.29
CA VAL A 197 -1.59 14.09 2.93
C VAL A 197 -0.72 13.73 1.76
N THR A 198 0.10 12.70 1.94
CA THR A 198 0.76 11.98 0.86
C THR A 198 -0.03 10.71 0.54
N VAL A 199 -0.33 10.47 -0.73
CA VAL A 199 -1.13 9.31 -1.17
C VAL A 199 -0.27 8.33 -1.97
N PHE A 200 -0.27 7.06 -1.56
CA PHE A 200 0.33 5.96 -2.29
C PHE A 200 -0.76 5.08 -2.93
N MET A 201 -0.67 4.84 -4.23
CA MET A 201 -1.64 4.02 -4.96
C MET A 201 -0.98 2.77 -5.54
N ASP A 202 -1.43 1.60 -5.11
CA ASP A 202 -1.05 0.31 -5.66
C ASP A 202 -2.02 -0.07 -6.79
N ALA A 203 -1.59 0.10 -8.03
CA ALA A 203 -2.35 -0.27 -9.22
C ALA A 203 -1.88 -1.61 -9.81
N CYS A 204 -0.94 -2.33 -9.18
CA CYS A 204 -0.32 -3.52 -9.78
C CYS A 204 -1.35 -4.60 -10.14
N ASP A 205 -2.42 -4.70 -9.36
CA ASP A 205 -3.44 -5.75 -9.54
C ASP A 205 -4.61 -5.26 -10.41
N ASN A 206 -4.51 -4.08 -11.03
CA ASN A 206 -5.64 -3.53 -11.77
C ASN A 206 -5.83 -4.23 -13.12
N PRO A 207 -6.97 -4.89 -13.37
CA PRO A 207 -7.17 -5.66 -14.60
C PRO A 207 -7.13 -4.83 -15.89
N SER A 208 -7.43 -3.52 -15.83
CA SER A 208 -7.38 -2.66 -17.02
C SER A 208 -5.97 -2.42 -17.54
N LEU A 209 -4.94 -2.80 -16.79
CA LEU A 209 -3.53 -2.69 -17.16
C LEU A 209 -2.98 -3.95 -17.82
N TYR A 210 -3.85 -4.91 -18.12
CA TYR A 210 -3.50 -6.20 -18.68
C TYR A 210 -4.33 -6.52 -19.92
N ASN A 211 -3.78 -7.36 -20.81
CA ASN A 211 -4.47 -8.02 -21.91
C ASN A 211 -4.31 -9.54 -21.74
N GLY A 212 -5.32 -10.18 -21.14
CA GLY A 212 -5.14 -11.52 -20.57
C GLY A 212 -4.10 -11.48 -19.46
N ALA A 213 -3.13 -12.39 -19.46
CA ALA A 213 -2.04 -12.41 -18.48
C ALA A 213 -0.91 -11.40 -18.76
N ASN A 214 -0.90 -10.76 -19.94
CA ASN A 214 0.20 -9.89 -20.36
C ASN A 214 -0.02 -8.45 -19.90
N LEU A 215 1.05 -7.77 -19.51
CA LEU A 215 1.02 -6.33 -19.24
C LEU A 215 0.66 -5.56 -20.51
N ASN A 216 -0.26 -4.61 -20.40
CA ASN A 216 -0.71 -3.77 -21.50
C ASN A 216 -1.05 -2.37 -20.99
N PHE A 217 -0.03 -1.59 -20.68
CA PHE A 217 -0.19 -0.21 -20.23
C PHE A 217 1.05 0.64 -20.55
N HIS A 218 0.90 1.96 -20.42
CA HIS A 218 2.02 2.90 -20.49
C HIS A 218 2.01 3.80 -19.25
N GLY A 219 2.81 3.45 -18.24
CA GLY A 219 2.86 4.11 -16.93
C GLY A 219 2.99 5.63 -16.99
N PRO A 220 3.95 6.19 -17.77
CA PRO A 220 4.11 7.63 -17.90
C PRO A 220 2.87 8.35 -18.45
N THR A 221 2.11 7.71 -19.35
CA THR A 221 0.86 8.29 -19.87
C THR A 221 -0.21 8.35 -18.79
N ILE A 222 -0.39 7.27 -18.03
CA ILE A 222 -1.38 7.22 -16.94
C ILE A 222 -1.02 8.24 -15.86
N ALA A 223 0.26 8.30 -15.45
CA ALA A 223 0.72 9.26 -14.46
C ALA A 223 0.53 10.72 -14.94
N GLY A 224 0.87 11.01 -16.20
CA GLY A 224 0.66 12.34 -16.79
C GLY A 224 -0.82 12.72 -16.88
N GLN A 225 -1.69 11.79 -17.27
CA GLN A 225 -3.14 12.00 -17.31
C GLN A 225 -3.72 12.24 -15.92
N LEU A 226 -3.28 11.47 -14.91
CA LEU A 226 -3.69 11.67 -13.53
C LEU A 226 -3.22 13.02 -12.99
N GLN A 227 -1.96 13.40 -13.25
CA GLN A 227 -1.42 14.70 -12.85
C GLN A 227 -2.22 15.85 -13.47
N ALA A 228 -2.49 15.78 -14.78
CA ALA A 228 -3.33 16.78 -15.45
C ALA A 228 -4.73 16.85 -14.83
N LYS A 229 -5.34 15.69 -14.53
CA LYS A 229 -6.65 15.62 -13.88
C LYS A 229 -6.66 16.24 -12.48
N ILE A 230 -5.64 16.00 -11.66
CA ILE A 230 -5.49 16.65 -10.34
C ILE A 230 -5.35 18.17 -10.51
N ALA A 231 -4.50 18.61 -11.44
CA ALA A 231 -4.26 20.03 -11.69
C ALA A 231 -5.53 20.77 -12.11
N THR A 232 -6.39 20.14 -12.93
CA THR A 232 -7.60 20.78 -13.45
C THR A 232 -8.83 20.62 -12.57
N GLU A 233 -9.03 19.44 -11.96
CA GLU A 233 -10.31 19.09 -11.33
C GLU A 233 -10.29 19.08 -9.81
N LEU A 234 -9.12 18.98 -9.15
CA LEU A 234 -9.08 18.94 -7.69
C LEU A 234 -9.55 20.28 -7.10
N ASN A 235 -10.46 20.20 -6.12
CA ASN A 235 -10.93 21.39 -5.41
C ASN A 235 -9.72 22.18 -4.87
N PRO A 236 -9.62 23.51 -5.11
CA PRO A 236 -8.54 24.34 -4.61
C PRO A 236 -8.20 24.15 -3.12
N GLU A 237 -9.21 24.01 -2.25
CA GLU A 237 -8.99 23.80 -0.82
C GLU A 237 -8.30 22.46 -0.51
N LEU A 238 -8.57 21.43 -1.33
CA LEU A 238 -7.95 20.12 -1.20
C LEU A 238 -6.55 20.08 -1.82
N LYS A 239 -6.24 20.94 -2.79
CA LYS A 239 -4.89 21.03 -3.38
C LYS A 239 -3.84 21.43 -2.36
N GLU A 240 -4.16 22.35 -1.47
CA GLU A 240 -3.26 22.77 -0.37
C GLU A 240 -2.94 21.64 0.60
N CYS A 241 -3.86 20.67 0.73
CA CYS A 241 -3.69 19.50 1.58
C CYS A 241 -2.90 18.37 0.90
N LEU A 242 -2.85 18.31 -0.43
CA LEU A 242 -2.19 17.23 -1.17
C LEU A 242 -0.68 17.47 -1.31
N VAL A 243 0.13 16.65 -0.62
CA VAL A 243 1.59 16.82 -0.61
C VAL A 243 2.29 16.15 -1.78
N SER A 244 2.01 14.87 -1.98
CA SER A 244 2.63 14.04 -2.99
C SER A 244 1.71 12.88 -3.34
N VAL A 245 1.84 12.39 -4.57
CA VAL A 245 1.11 11.23 -5.07
C VAL A 245 2.11 10.26 -5.68
N PHE A 246 2.02 9.01 -5.25
CA PHE A 246 2.82 7.90 -5.75
C PHE A 246 1.91 6.85 -6.38
N VAL A 247 2.31 6.31 -7.53
CA VAL A 247 1.59 5.23 -8.22
C VAL A 247 2.56 4.09 -8.48
N LEU A 248 2.29 2.92 -7.90
CA LEU A 248 3.02 1.69 -8.19
C LEU A 248 2.28 0.92 -9.29
N PHE A 249 2.99 0.68 -10.39
CA PHE A 249 2.45 0.00 -11.57
C PHE A 249 2.77 -1.51 -11.58
N PRO A 250 2.10 -2.31 -12.44
CA PRO A 250 2.35 -3.75 -12.56
C PRO A 250 3.77 -4.17 -12.93
N ASP A 251 4.54 -3.28 -13.57
CA ASP A 251 5.97 -3.49 -13.88
C ASP A 251 6.89 -3.09 -12.72
N TRP A 252 6.33 -2.75 -11.56
CA TRP A 252 7.01 -2.33 -10.34
C TRP A 252 7.71 -0.98 -10.43
N THR A 253 7.41 -0.20 -11.47
CA THR A 253 7.81 1.19 -11.53
C THR A 253 6.96 2.01 -10.55
N LEU A 254 7.64 2.83 -9.74
CA LEU A 254 7.01 3.79 -8.86
C LEU A 254 7.05 5.17 -9.51
N ALA A 255 5.90 5.67 -9.94
CA ALA A 255 5.78 7.03 -10.45
C ALA A 255 5.45 7.99 -9.31
N ARG A 256 6.29 9.00 -9.09
CA ARG A 256 5.96 10.18 -8.29
C ARG A 256 5.42 11.26 -9.21
N LEU A 257 4.24 11.77 -8.93
CA LEU A 257 3.67 12.90 -9.68
C LEU A 257 4.34 14.21 -9.23
N ASP A 258 4.51 15.14 -10.16
CA ASP A 258 5.09 16.44 -9.88
C ASP A 258 4.08 17.35 -9.20
N SER A 259 4.30 17.62 -7.91
CA SER A 259 3.41 18.45 -7.11
C SER A 259 3.34 19.91 -7.55
N SER A 260 4.32 20.40 -8.32
CA SER A 260 4.24 21.75 -8.89
C SER A 260 3.07 21.93 -9.85
N ALA A 261 2.48 20.83 -10.34
CA ALA A 261 1.30 20.88 -11.20
C ALA A 261 0.01 21.29 -10.46
N TRP A 262 -0.06 21.16 -9.12
CA TRP A 262 -1.25 21.52 -8.33
C TRP A 262 -0.96 22.43 -7.14
N ARG A 263 0.30 22.80 -6.92
CA ARG A 263 0.73 23.73 -5.86
C ARG A 263 0.96 25.13 -6.41
#